data_AF-A0A9X6XCK3-F1
#
_entry.id   AF-A0A9X6XCK3-F1
#
_cell.length_a   1.000
_cell.length_b   1.000
_cell.length_c   1.000
_cell.angle_alpha   90.00
_cell.angle_beta   90.00
_cell.angle_gamma   90.00
#
_symmetry.space_group_name_H-M   'P 1'
#
loop_
_entity.id
_entity.type
_entity.pdbx_description
1 polymer ?
#
loop_
_entity_poly.entity_id
_entity_poly.type
_entity_poly.pdbx_seq_one_letter_code
_entity_poly.pdbx_strand_id
1 'polypeptide(L)'
;MLYIQANINIRGVHQMKNTEDLYLEMFDKIIEKESKNGIEGLSQNERNFYLVDSLLMEVNNGGFDQYFLNWTGEHWQETVSILDNLEISFLSNLVKKANEIYHSDKSEDDILDELNELDNEFYNNLNYEDTYEKVMKLIN
;
A
#
# COMPACT_ATOMS: atom_id res chain seq x y z
N MET A 1 -2.86 -45.32 35.23
CA MET A 1 -1.67 -44.49 34.95
C MET A 1 -2.15 -43.05 34.91
N LEU A 2 -1.45 -42.16 35.61
CA LEU A 2 -1.90 -40.84 36.06
C LEU A 2 -2.16 -39.83 34.92
N TYR A 3 -3.14 -38.97 35.18
CA TYR A 3 -3.41 -37.67 34.56
C TYR A 3 -2.17 -36.79 34.47
N ILE A 4 -2.03 -36.02 33.37
CA ILE A 4 -1.83 -34.55 33.43
C ILE A 4 -2.55 -33.93 32.21
N GLN A 5 -3.67 -33.25 32.48
CA GLN A 5 -4.20 -32.18 31.62
C GLN A 5 -3.28 -30.96 31.80
N ALA A 6 -2.65 -30.50 30.72
CA ALA A 6 -2.04 -29.18 30.72
C ALA A 6 -3.14 -28.15 30.46
N ASN A 7 -3.75 -27.67 31.55
CA ASN A 7 -4.44 -26.39 31.58
C ASN A 7 -3.42 -25.28 31.30
N ILE A 8 -3.36 -24.78 30.06
CA ILE A 8 -2.77 -23.46 29.83
C ILE A 8 -3.90 -22.45 29.81
N ASN A 9 -3.88 -21.70 30.91
CA ASN A 9 -4.72 -20.61 31.32
C ASN A 9 -4.93 -19.58 30.18
N ILE A 10 -6.19 -19.40 29.77
CA ILE A 10 -6.64 -18.24 29.00
C ILE A 10 -6.39 -17.01 29.86
N ARG A 11 -5.37 -16.23 29.53
CA ARG A 11 -5.28 -14.82 29.91
C ARG A 11 -5.35 -14.03 28.62
N GLY A 12 -6.49 -13.39 28.39
CA GLY A 12 -6.65 -12.40 27.34
C GLY A 12 -5.63 -11.30 27.57
N VAL A 13 -4.49 -11.40 26.89
CA VAL A 13 -3.72 -10.22 26.52
C VAL A 13 -4.49 -9.70 25.31
N HIS A 14 -5.38 -8.73 25.54
CA HIS A 14 -5.76 -7.85 24.44
C HIS A 14 -4.46 -7.13 24.09
N GLN A 15 -3.66 -7.70 23.18
CA GLN A 15 -2.55 -6.96 22.61
C GLN A 15 -3.22 -5.75 21.96
N MET A 16 -2.88 -4.55 22.44
CA MET A 16 -3.26 -3.35 21.71
C MET A 16 -2.65 -3.51 20.33
N LYS A 17 -3.51 -3.60 19.31
CA LYS A 17 -3.08 -3.69 17.93
C LYS A 17 -2.21 -2.47 17.63
N ASN A 18 -1.05 -2.71 17.04
CA ASN A 18 -0.24 -1.60 16.53
C ASN A 18 -0.89 -1.05 15.25
N THR A 19 -0.35 0.04 14.71
CA THR A 19 -0.90 0.67 13.50
C THR A 19 -0.93 -0.29 12.31
N GLU A 20 0.11 -1.11 12.14
CA GLU A 20 0.21 -2.08 11.05
C GLU A 20 -0.88 -3.17 11.14
N ASP A 21 -1.12 -3.74 12.31
CA ASP A 21 -2.19 -4.71 12.54
C ASP A 21 -3.57 -4.12 12.18
N LEU A 22 -3.82 -2.87 12.57
CA LEU A 22 -5.06 -2.17 12.23
C LEU A 22 -5.18 -1.87 10.73
N TYR A 23 -4.05 -1.53 10.11
CA TYR A 23 -3.96 -1.29 8.67
C TYR A 23 -4.29 -2.55 7.87
N LEU A 24 -3.65 -3.67 8.20
CA LEU A 24 -3.89 -4.96 7.53
C LEU A 24 -5.33 -5.45 7.71
N GLU A 25 -5.92 -5.27 8.89
CA GLU A 25 -7.33 -5.61 9.09
C GLU A 25 -8.29 -4.71 8.29
N MET A 26 -7.92 -3.45 8.06
CA MET A 26 -8.69 -2.55 7.23
C MET A 26 -8.57 -2.92 5.76
N PHE A 27 -7.34 -3.20 5.31
CA PHE A 27 -7.03 -3.70 3.99
C PHE A 27 -7.86 -4.96 3.66
N ASP A 28 -7.85 -5.97 4.52
CA ASP A 28 -8.61 -7.21 4.32
C ASP A 28 -10.11 -6.93 4.07
N LYS A 29 -10.70 -6.01 4.84
CA LYS A 29 -12.12 -5.62 4.68
C LYS A 29 -12.38 -4.90 3.37
N ILE A 30 -11.49 -3.98 2.98
CA ILE A 30 -11.64 -3.18 1.76
C ILE A 30 -11.46 -4.07 0.53
N ILE A 31 -10.47 -4.96 0.51
CA ILE A 31 -10.29 -5.94 -0.57
C ILE A 31 -11.46 -6.92 -0.64
N GLU A 32 -11.99 -7.41 0.49
CA GLU A 32 -13.17 -8.27 0.47
C GLU A 32 -14.37 -7.55 -0.15
N LYS A 33 -14.52 -6.24 0.09
CA LYS A 33 -15.58 -5.43 -0.47
C LYS A 33 -15.37 -5.15 -1.96
N GLU A 34 -14.16 -4.80 -2.35
CA GLU A 34 -13.74 -4.56 -3.72
C GLU A 34 -13.94 -5.83 -4.56
N SER A 35 -13.40 -6.97 -4.14
CA SER A 35 -13.53 -8.24 -4.87
C SER A 35 -14.98 -8.68 -5.12
N LYS A 36 -15.94 -8.27 -4.27
CA LYS A 36 -17.36 -8.57 -4.42
C LYS A 36 -18.11 -7.59 -5.31
N ASN A 37 -17.74 -6.31 -5.30
CA ASN A 37 -18.55 -5.23 -5.85
C ASN A 37 -17.80 -4.35 -6.87
N GLY A 38 -16.54 -4.66 -7.14
CA GLY A 38 -15.57 -3.81 -7.83
C GLY A 38 -15.19 -2.57 -7.02
N ILE A 39 -14.23 -1.80 -7.55
CA ILE A 39 -13.81 -0.51 -7.00
C ILE A 39 -14.96 0.49 -6.84
N GLU A 40 -15.98 0.42 -7.71
CA GLU A 40 -17.21 1.25 -7.65
C GLU A 40 -18.09 0.95 -6.42
N GLY A 41 -17.91 -0.21 -5.79
CA GLY A 41 -18.58 -0.57 -4.54
C GLY A 41 -17.95 0.07 -3.31
N LEU A 42 -16.76 0.67 -3.42
CA LEU A 42 -16.07 1.35 -2.34
C LEU A 42 -16.62 2.78 -2.15
N SER A 43 -16.73 3.22 -0.91
CA SER A 43 -16.88 4.64 -0.59
C SER A 43 -15.63 5.41 -1.00
N GLN A 44 -15.73 6.74 -1.13
CA GLN A 44 -14.57 7.55 -1.51
C GLN A 44 -13.35 7.32 -0.60
N ASN A 45 -13.57 7.21 0.71
CA ASN A 45 -12.46 7.00 1.64
C ASN A 45 -11.86 5.59 1.54
N GLU A 46 -12.70 4.56 1.39
CA GLU A 46 -12.23 3.18 1.15
C GLU A 46 -11.47 3.10 -0.18
N ARG A 47 -11.93 3.80 -1.22
CA ARG A 47 -11.26 3.86 -2.52
C ARG A 47 -9.92 4.58 -2.43
N ASN A 48 -9.86 5.69 -1.69
CA ASN A 48 -8.60 6.40 -1.45
C ASN A 48 -7.60 5.53 -0.70
N PHE A 49 -8.06 4.79 0.32
CA PHE A 49 -7.24 3.81 1.03
C PHE A 49 -6.74 2.74 0.05
N TYR A 50 -7.66 2.15 -0.72
CA TYR A 50 -7.38 1.06 -1.66
C TYR A 50 -6.33 1.44 -2.70
N LEU A 51 -6.41 2.65 -3.29
CA LEU A 51 -5.44 3.09 -4.28
C LEU A 51 -4.03 3.26 -3.70
N VAL A 52 -3.91 3.81 -2.49
CA VAL A 52 -2.59 3.96 -1.83
C VAL A 52 -2.04 2.60 -1.42
N ASP A 53 -2.86 1.73 -0.86
CA ASP A 53 -2.45 0.38 -0.49
C ASP A 53 -2.04 -0.46 -1.72
N SER A 54 -2.81 -0.38 -2.81
CA SER A 54 -2.48 -1.04 -4.07
C SER A 54 -1.14 -0.57 -4.61
N LEU A 55 -0.83 0.74 -4.56
CA LEU A 55 0.50 1.23 -4.90
C LEU A 55 1.59 0.56 -4.05
N LEU A 56 1.42 0.49 -2.73
CA LEU A 56 2.39 -0.14 -1.85
C LEU A 56 2.56 -1.64 -2.17
N MET A 57 1.46 -2.34 -2.44
CA MET A 57 1.48 -3.76 -2.79
C MET A 57 2.22 -4.01 -4.10
N GLU A 58 1.92 -3.24 -5.15
CA GLU A 58 2.54 -3.43 -6.47
C GLU A 58 4.04 -3.14 -6.42
N VAL A 59 4.43 -2.03 -5.81
CA VAL A 59 5.85 -1.66 -5.69
C VAL A 59 6.61 -2.68 -4.84
N ASN A 60 6.04 -3.19 -3.75
CA ASN A 60 6.70 -4.25 -2.96
C ASN A 60 6.81 -5.60 -3.69
N ASN A 61 5.91 -5.89 -4.62
CA ASN A 61 5.90 -7.15 -5.34
C ASN A 61 6.80 -7.14 -6.58
N GLY A 62 6.84 -6.04 -7.33
CA GLY A 62 7.55 -5.95 -8.60
C GLY A 62 7.99 -4.55 -9.00
N GLY A 63 8.06 -3.61 -8.05
CA GLY A 63 8.52 -2.25 -8.30
C GLY A 63 7.50 -1.36 -9.02
N PHE A 64 7.94 -0.15 -9.35
CA PHE A 64 7.12 0.82 -10.08
C PHE A 64 6.75 0.34 -11.49
N ASP A 65 7.57 -0.50 -12.13
CA ASP A 65 7.23 -1.14 -13.41
C ASP A 65 5.93 -1.95 -13.28
N GLN A 66 5.84 -2.82 -12.26
CA GLN A 66 4.63 -3.60 -12.01
C GLN A 66 3.42 -2.70 -11.70
N TYR A 67 3.63 -1.62 -10.94
CA TYR A 67 2.55 -0.66 -10.64
C TYR A 67 1.97 -0.03 -11.91
N PHE A 68 2.80 0.43 -12.85
CA PHE A 68 2.32 1.05 -14.09
C PHE A 68 1.84 0.05 -15.14
N LEU A 69 2.33 -1.19 -15.10
CA LEU A 69 1.84 -2.28 -15.94
C LEU A 69 0.42 -2.73 -15.54
N ASN A 70 0.11 -2.69 -14.23
CA ASN A 70 -1.18 -3.09 -13.70
C ASN A 70 -2.21 -1.94 -13.75
N TRP A 71 -3.49 -2.31 -13.73
CA TRP A 71 -4.60 -1.35 -13.87
C TRP A 71 -4.60 -0.25 -12.78
N THR A 72 -4.02 -0.53 -11.61
CA THR A 72 -3.88 0.42 -10.50
C THR A 72 -3.02 1.63 -10.90
N GLY A 73 -2.04 1.43 -11.81
CA GLY A 73 -1.24 2.48 -12.43
C GLY A 73 -2.04 3.46 -13.27
N GLU A 74 -3.19 3.07 -13.83
CA GLU A 74 -4.08 3.99 -14.57
C GLU A 74 -4.63 5.13 -13.68
N HIS A 75 -4.64 4.92 -12.36
CA HIS A 75 -5.11 5.88 -11.36
C HIS A 75 -3.99 6.71 -10.72
N TRP A 76 -2.76 6.71 -11.26
CA TRP A 76 -1.61 7.34 -10.60
C TRP A 76 -1.80 8.80 -10.22
N GLN A 77 -2.50 9.61 -11.03
CA GLN A 77 -2.76 11.02 -10.73
C GLN A 77 -3.62 11.19 -9.48
N GLU A 78 -4.59 10.30 -9.33
CA GLU A 78 -5.46 10.28 -8.16
C GLU A 78 -4.72 9.79 -6.93
N THR A 79 -3.94 8.71 -7.06
CA THR A 79 -3.06 8.21 -6.00
C THR A 79 -2.13 9.31 -5.50
N VAL A 80 -1.49 10.05 -6.42
CA VAL A 80 -0.67 11.23 -6.11
C VAL A 80 -1.45 12.29 -5.35
N SER A 81 -2.66 12.63 -5.78
CA SER A 81 -3.49 13.63 -5.11
C SER A 81 -3.84 13.20 -3.68
N ILE A 82 -4.08 11.91 -3.44
CA ILE A 82 -4.35 11.37 -2.11
C ILE A 82 -3.09 11.47 -1.24
N LEU A 83 -1.93 11.05 -1.76
CA LEU A 83 -0.65 11.13 -1.05
C LEU A 83 -0.30 12.57 -0.67
N ASP A 84 -0.50 13.53 -1.59
CA ASP A 84 -0.28 14.95 -1.33
C ASP A 84 -1.22 15.46 -0.24
N ASN A 85 -2.51 15.09 -0.27
CA ASN A 85 -3.49 15.46 0.77
C ASN A 85 -3.18 14.85 2.14
N LEU A 86 -2.55 13.67 2.17
CA LEU A 86 -2.11 12.99 3.39
C LEU A 86 -0.72 13.45 3.86
N GLU A 87 -0.06 14.35 3.13
CA GLU A 87 1.30 14.82 3.41
C GLU A 87 2.34 13.67 3.39
N ILE A 88 2.16 12.71 2.47
CA ILE A 88 3.10 11.60 2.20
C ILE A 88 3.97 11.99 0.98
N SER A 89 4.69 13.11 1.12
CA SER A 89 5.37 13.76 0.00
C SER A 89 6.48 12.91 -0.63
N PHE A 90 7.15 12.06 0.16
CA PHE A 90 8.20 11.17 -0.34
C PHE A 90 7.64 10.22 -1.41
N LEU A 91 6.59 9.46 -1.08
CA LEU A 91 5.97 8.51 -1.98
C LEU A 91 5.29 9.21 -3.17
N SER A 92 4.63 10.35 -2.93
CA SER A 92 4.04 11.16 -4.01
C SER A 92 5.07 11.57 -5.06
N ASN A 93 6.26 12.00 -4.63
CA ASN A 93 7.34 12.40 -5.53
C ASN A 93 7.92 11.20 -6.30
N LEU A 94 8.02 10.02 -5.68
CA LEU A 94 8.47 8.81 -6.38
C LEU A 94 7.50 8.41 -7.49
N VAL A 95 6.19 8.38 -7.21
CA VAL A 95 5.17 8.04 -8.23
C VAL A 95 5.22 9.02 -9.41
N LYS A 96 5.39 10.32 -9.15
CA LYS A 96 5.52 11.35 -10.20
C LYS A 96 6.74 11.08 -11.09
N LYS A 97 7.91 10.85 -10.50
CA LYS A 97 9.15 10.54 -11.25
C LYS A 97 9.03 9.23 -12.02
N ALA A 98 8.48 8.19 -11.38
CA ALA A 98 8.31 6.89 -12.00
C ALA A 98 7.36 6.97 -13.20
N ASN A 99 6.29 7.76 -13.12
CA ASN A 99 5.41 8.03 -14.26
C ASN A 99 6.15 8.71 -15.44
N GLU A 100 7.01 9.69 -15.15
CA GLU A 100 7.82 10.37 -16.18
C GLU A 100 8.80 9.42 -16.87
N ILE A 101 9.40 8.49 -16.11
CA ILE A 101 10.33 7.48 -16.63
C ILE A 101 9.58 6.44 -17.47
N TYR A 102 8.51 5.86 -16.92
CA TYR A 102 7.73 4.78 -17.55
C TYR A 102 7.16 5.18 -18.91
N HIS A 103 6.73 6.44 -19.06
CA HIS A 103 6.16 6.98 -20.31
C HIS A 103 7.16 7.77 -21.16
N SER A 104 8.46 7.64 -20.91
CA SER A 104 9.49 8.31 -21.70
C SER A 104 9.75 7.61 -23.04
N ASP A 105 10.45 8.30 -23.96
CA ASP A 105 10.86 7.74 -25.25
C ASP A 105 12.16 6.91 -25.18
N LYS A 106 12.59 6.51 -23.96
CA LYS A 106 13.81 5.72 -23.75
C LYS A 106 13.61 4.26 -24.18
N SER A 107 14.70 3.50 -24.23
CA SER A 107 14.58 2.05 -24.44
C SER A 107 13.97 1.38 -23.20
N GLU A 108 13.35 0.21 -23.38
CA GLU A 108 12.79 -0.57 -22.27
C GLU A 108 13.86 -0.89 -21.22
N ASP A 109 15.08 -1.25 -21.64
CA ASP A 109 16.20 -1.50 -20.75
C ASP A 109 16.56 -0.25 -19.91
N ASP A 110 16.65 0.92 -20.53
CA ASP A 110 16.94 2.18 -19.82
C ASP A 110 15.80 2.56 -18.84
N ILE A 111 14.54 2.32 -19.23
CA ILE A 111 13.37 2.56 -18.37
C ILE A 111 13.46 1.67 -17.13
N LEU A 112 13.69 0.37 -17.32
CA LEU A 112 13.79 -0.59 -16.22
C LEU A 112 14.96 -0.26 -15.28
N ASP A 113 16.11 0.12 -15.82
CA ASP A 113 17.28 0.53 -15.02
C ASP A 113 16.96 1.77 -14.14
N GLU A 114 16.32 2.80 -14.70
CA GLU A 114 15.95 3.99 -13.93
C GLU A 114 14.82 3.74 -12.91
N LEU A 115 13.83 2.90 -13.24
CA LEU A 115 12.79 2.51 -12.28
C LEU A 115 13.37 1.70 -11.13
N ASN A 116 14.34 0.82 -11.39
CA ASN A 116 15.04 0.07 -10.35
C ASN A 116 15.76 1.00 -9.36
N GLU A 117 16.28 2.15 -9.79
CA GLU A 117 16.85 3.15 -8.88
C GLU A 117 15.78 3.73 -7.94
N LEU A 118 14.58 4.02 -8.45
CA LEU A 118 13.45 4.50 -7.65
C LEU A 118 12.89 3.43 -6.70
N ASP A 119 12.84 2.18 -7.14
CA ASP A 119 12.45 1.05 -6.30
C ASP A 119 13.40 0.92 -5.11
N ASN A 120 14.71 1.03 -5.37
CA ASN A 120 15.71 1.06 -4.31
C ASN A 120 15.53 2.27 -3.37
N GLU A 121 15.19 3.45 -3.89
CA GLU A 121 14.88 4.62 -3.06
C GLU A 121 13.65 4.34 -2.16
N PHE A 122 12.61 3.73 -2.72
CA PHE A 122 11.40 3.31 -2.00
C PHE A 122 11.72 2.33 -0.87
N TYR A 123 12.37 1.20 -1.17
CA TYR A 123 12.65 0.15 -0.17
C TYR A 123 13.54 0.64 0.97
N ASN A 124 14.48 1.54 0.69
CA ASN A 124 15.43 2.01 1.70
C ASN A 124 14.88 3.13 2.58
N ASN A 125 13.91 3.92 2.10
CA ASN A 125 13.55 5.18 2.75
C ASN A 125 12.06 5.33 3.07
N LEU A 126 11.18 4.45 2.61
CA LEU A 126 9.76 4.54 2.96
C LEU A 126 9.57 4.33 4.47
N ASN A 127 8.95 5.31 5.13
CA ASN A 127 8.49 5.17 6.50
C ASN A 127 7.10 4.53 6.52
N TYR A 128 7.05 3.21 6.65
CA TYR A 128 5.80 2.44 6.68
C TYR A 128 4.88 2.84 7.85
N GLU A 129 5.43 3.06 9.04
CA GLU A 129 4.63 3.42 10.22
C GLU A 129 3.90 4.76 10.01
N ASP A 130 4.62 5.82 9.62
CA ASP A 130 4.01 7.13 9.32
C ASP A 130 3.02 7.05 8.15
N THR A 131 3.34 6.24 7.12
CA THR A 131 2.47 6.04 5.97
C THR A 131 1.16 5.37 6.39
N TYR A 132 1.22 4.29 7.15
CA TYR A 132 0.03 3.59 7.65
C TYR A 132 -0.79 4.48 8.57
N GLU A 133 -0.16 5.22 9.49
CA GLU A 133 -0.86 6.14 10.37
C GLU A 133 -1.63 7.21 9.58
N LYS A 134 -1.02 7.77 8.54
CA LYS A 134 -1.65 8.77 7.69
C LYS A 134 -2.79 8.20 6.85
N VAL A 135 -2.59 7.04 6.22
CA VAL A 135 -3.63 6.40 5.41
C VAL A 135 -4.83 5.97 6.26
N MET A 136 -4.60 5.48 7.49
CA MET A 136 -5.68 5.13 8.41
C MET A 136 -6.58 6.30 8.79
N LYS A 137 -6.12 7.56 8.67
CA LYS A 137 -6.97 8.75 8.90
C LYS A 137 -8.12 8.87 7.89
N LEU A 138 -8.05 8.17 6.74
CA LEU A 138 -9.14 8.14 5.77
C LEU A 138 -10.35 7.37 6.30
N ILE A 139 -10.16 6.37 7.16
CA ILE A 139 -11.22 5.43 7.59
C ILE A 139 -11.65 5.66 9.05
N ASN A 140 -11.03 6.63 9.74
CA ASN A 140 -11.35 6.99 11.12
C ASN A 140 -12.50 7.99 11.25
#